data_AF-A0A150AIA5-F1
#
_entry.id   AF-A0A150AIA5-F1
#
_cell.length_a   1.000
_cell.length_b   1.000
_cell.length_c   1.000
_cell.angle_alpha   90.00
_cell.angle_beta   90.00
_cell.angle_gamma   90.00
#
_symmetry.space_group_name_H-M   'P 1'
#
loop_
_entity.id
_entity.type
_entity.pdbx_description
1 polymer ?
#
loop_
_entity_poly.entity_id
_entity_poly.type
_entity_poly.pdbx_seq_one_letter_code
_entity_poly.pdbx_strand_id
1 'polypeptide(L)'
;MHSSNIEMLQTVAKGLEGLTEEMVFVGGAVAELYASHPELSDIRPTLDVDCVIELQSRIHLAKLEDDLRRIGFANDISEDAPICRWVYKGIKVDIMPSDPTLLGFSNAWYNEGIENKIVKILPDKTEINVFAPEYYLAAKFEAHNGRGGNDLRQSHDFEDIIYILGNCDELLNRFKKSNETVKEYLKEQCINLLSNDGLEEGIESALPYGSEEEEIEIIMELIQNIAEPKW
;
A
#
# COMPACT_ATOMS: atom_id res chain seq x y z
N MET A 1 10.13 -18.89 8.76
CA MET A 1 8.92 -18.32 9.38
C MET A 1 8.34 -17.33 8.40
N HIS A 2 7.03 -17.24 8.27
CA HIS A 2 6.43 -16.16 7.49
C HIS A 2 6.62 -14.85 8.27
N SER A 3 6.66 -13.71 7.57
CA SER A 3 6.68 -12.42 8.25
C SER A 3 5.40 -12.25 9.08
N SER A 4 5.44 -11.41 10.12
CA SER A 4 4.24 -11.06 10.88
C SER A 4 3.15 -10.45 10.01
N ASN A 5 3.52 -9.78 8.91
CA ASN A 5 2.61 -9.13 7.99
C ASN A 5 1.75 -10.17 7.23
N ILE A 6 2.36 -11.21 6.66
CA ILE A 6 1.63 -12.34 6.06
C ILE A 6 0.66 -13.00 7.05
N GLU A 7 1.10 -13.26 8.29
CA GLU A 7 0.24 -13.91 9.29
C GLU A 7 -1.00 -13.06 9.64
N MET A 8 -0.82 -11.73 9.71
CA MET A 8 -1.94 -10.80 9.88
C MET A 8 -2.87 -10.81 8.67
N LEU A 9 -2.34 -10.70 7.45
CA LEU A 9 -3.12 -10.75 6.21
C LEU A 9 -3.96 -12.03 6.12
N GLN A 10 -3.37 -13.19 6.40
CA GLN A 10 -4.07 -14.48 6.39
C GLN A 10 -5.19 -14.53 7.42
N THR A 11 -4.93 -14.01 8.63
CA THR A 11 -5.92 -13.99 9.71
C THR A 11 -7.10 -13.09 9.36
N VAL A 12 -6.84 -11.90 8.84
CA VAL A 12 -7.86 -10.91 8.48
C VAL A 12 -8.64 -11.39 7.24
N ALA A 13 -7.96 -11.82 6.18
CA ALA A 13 -8.60 -12.31 4.96
C ALA A 13 -9.50 -13.54 5.18
N LYS A 14 -9.12 -14.45 6.07
CA LYS A 14 -10.03 -15.55 6.48
C LYS A 14 -11.20 -15.05 7.31
N GLY A 15 -10.96 -14.06 8.19
CA GLY A 15 -11.97 -13.49 9.07
C GLY A 15 -13.05 -12.72 8.33
N LEU A 16 -12.71 -12.10 7.20
CA LEU A 16 -13.62 -11.37 6.33
C LEU A 16 -14.60 -12.28 5.57
N GLU A 17 -14.38 -13.60 5.55
CA GLU A 17 -15.23 -14.59 4.89
C GLU A 17 -15.54 -14.18 3.44
N GLY A 18 -16.83 -14.05 3.07
CA GLY A 18 -17.24 -13.65 1.72
C GLY A 18 -16.90 -12.19 1.38
N LEU A 19 -16.64 -11.33 2.37
CA LEU A 19 -16.30 -9.92 2.12
C LEU A 19 -14.90 -9.77 1.53
N THR A 20 -14.03 -10.76 1.66
CA THR A 20 -12.64 -10.72 1.15
C THR A 20 -12.58 -10.43 -0.36
N GLU A 21 -13.58 -10.87 -1.12
CA GLU A 21 -13.66 -10.64 -2.57
C GLU A 21 -14.01 -9.17 -2.92
N GLU A 22 -14.72 -8.48 -2.02
CA GLU A 22 -15.11 -7.07 -2.15
C GLU A 22 -14.00 -6.13 -1.65
N MET A 23 -13.12 -6.62 -0.78
CA MET A 23 -12.00 -5.87 -0.22
C MET A 23 -10.81 -5.82 -1.16
N VAL A 24 -10.10 -4.69 -1.14
CA VAL A 24 -8.76 -4.53 -1.71
C VAL A 24 -7.80 -4.20 -0.58
N PHE A 25 -6.85 -5.08 -0.30
CA PHE A 25 -5.85 -4.92 0.74
C PHE A 25 -4.77 -3.95 0.25
N VAL A 26 -4.43 -2.97 1.08
CA VAL A 26 -3.48 -1.90 0.78
C VAL A 26 -2.52 -1.70 1.98
N GLY A 27 -1.71 -0.63 1.95
CA GLY A 27 -0.87 -0.25 3.08
C GLY A 27 0.44 -1.04 3.19
N GLY A 28 1.09 -0.97 4.34
CA GLY A 28 2.41 -1.60 4.55
C GLY A 28 2.34 -3.12 4.60
N ALA A 29 1.23 -3.68 5.09
CA ALA A 29 1.07 -5.13 5.25
C ALA A 29 1.18 -5.91 3.92
N VAL A 30 0.79 -5.31 2.79
CA VAL A 30 0.82 -5.96 1.47
C VAL A 30 2.11 -5.71 0.69
N ALA A 31 3.02 -4.85 1.17
CA ALA A 31 4.21 -4.43 0.42
C ALA A 31 5.07 -5.64 -0.03
N GLU A 32 5.31 -6.59 0.88
CA GLU A 32 6.10 -7.81 0.59
C GLU A 32 5.50 -8.71 -0.49
N LEU A 33 4.19 -8.58 -0.80
CA LEU A 33 3.54 -9.38 -1.85
C LEU A 33 3.94 -8.95 -3.26
N TYR A 34 4.57 -7.78 -3.40
CA TYR A 34 5.05 -7.25 -4.66
C TYR A 34 6.50 -7.61 -4.96
N ALA A 35 7.25 -8.06 -3.95
CA ALA A 35 8.64 -8.48 -4.14
C ALA A 35 8.72 -9.72 -5.04
N SER A 36 9.63 -9.70 -6.01
CA SER A 36 9.93 -10.87 -6.84
C SER A 36 10.59 -11.99 -6.04
N HIS A 37 11.41 -11.61 -5.06
CA HIS A 37 12.20 -12.49 -4.18
C HIS A 37 11.98 -12.09 -2.71
N PRO A 38 10.77 -12.28 -2.16
CA PRO A 38 10.42 -11.82 -0.81
C PRO A 38 11.32 -12.41 0.28
N GLU A 39 11.88 -13.60 0.06
CA GLU A 39 12.82 -14.27 0.97
C GLU A 39 14.20 -13.60 1.08
N LEU A 40 14.55 -12.74 0.12
CA LEU A 40 15.80 -11.97 0.09
C LEU A 40 15.60 -10.51 0.53
N SER A 41 14.35 -10.06 0.61
CA SER A 41 14.02 -8.70 1.00
C SER A 41 13.86 -8.57 2.52
N ASP A 42 14.23 -7.43 3.08
CA ASP A 42 13.89 -7.07 4.47
C ASP A 42 12.69 -6.12 4.47
N ILE A 43 11.52 -6.63 4.87
CA ILE A 43 10.29 -5.85 4.93
C ILE A 43 10.05 -5.34 6.37
N ARG A 44 9.74 -4.05 6.48
CA ARG A 44 9.35 -3.47 7.77
C ARG A 44 8.06 -4.13 8.31
N PRO A 45 8.03 -4.53 9.59
CA PRO A 45 6.78 -4.98 10.20
C PRO A 45 5.79 -3.83 10.33
N THR A 46 4.50 -4.11 10.13
CA THR A 46 3.41 -3.18 10.45
C THR A 46 2.55 -3.70 11.61
N LEU A 47 1.65 -2.85 12.12
CA LEU A 47 0.79 -3.15 13.27
C LEU A 47 -0.69 -3.33 12.91
N ASP A 48 -1.02 -3.14 11.64
CA ASP A 48 -2.37 -3.09 11.10
C ASP A 48 -2.46 -3.65 9.69
N VAL A 49 -3.69 -3.93 9.27
CA VAL A 49 -4.05 -4.31 7.90
C VAL A 49 -5.00 -3.25 7.36
N ASP A 50 -4.66 -2.65 6.23
CA ASP A 50 -5.51 -1.67 5.57
C ASP A 50 -6.32 -2.34 4.44
N CYS A 51 -7.60 -1.99 4.33
CA CYS A 51 -8.48 -2.40 3.25
C CYS A 51 -9.25 -1.21 2.70
N VAL A 52 -9.40 -1.18 1.38
CA VAL A 52 -10.29 -0.24 0.69
C VAL A 52 -11.44 -1.04 0.07
N ILE A 53 -12.64 -0.48 0.14
CA ILE A 53 -13.85 -1.06 -0.46
C ILE A 53 -14.63 -0.01 -1.23
N GLU A 54 -15.17 -0.38 -2.39
CA GLU A 54 -16.04 0.49 -3.17
C GLU A 54 -17.42 0.60 -2.50
N LEU A 55 -17.74 1.77 -1.97
CA LEU A 55 -19.03 2.05 -1.36
C LEU A 55 -19.54 3.43 -1.79
N GLN A 56 -20.79 3.48 -2.26
CA GLN A 56 -21.40 4.68 -2.84
C GLN A 56 -22.48 5.31 -1.93
N SER A 57 -22.74 4.76 -0.74
CA SER A 57 -23.75 5.33 0.17
C SER A 57 -23.54 4.97 1.64
N ARG A 58 -24.08 5.82 2.53
CA ARG A 58 -24.12 5.56 3.98
C ARG A 58 -24.94 4.32 4.34
N ILE A 59 -25.91 3.93 3.51
CA ILE A 59 -26.71 2.72 3.74
C ILE A 59 -25.85 1.48 3.51
N HIS A 60 -25.04 1.47 2.45
CA HIS A 60 -24.12 0.36 2.19
C HIS A 60 -23.02 0.28 3.24
N LEU A 61 -22.50 1.43 3.69
CA LEU A 61 -21.57 1.48 4.81
C LEU A 61 -22.17 0.86 6.08
N ALA A 62 -23.36 1.28 6.50
CA ALA A 62 -24.01 0.73 7.69
C ALA A 62 -24.23 -0.80 7.59
N LYS A 63 -24.58 -1.29 6.39
CA LYS A 63 -24.70 -2.73 6.15
C LYS A 63 -23.36 -3.45 6.28
N LEU A 64 -22.29 -2.91 5.70
CA LEU A 64 -20.94 -3.46 5.83
C LEU A 64 -20.55 -3.54 7.32
N GLU A 65 -20.80 -2.48 8.09
CA GLU A 65 -20.49 -2.48 9.52
C GLU A 65 -21.24 -3.59 10.27
N ASP A 66 -22.52 -3.81 9.96
CA ASP A 66 -23.32 -4.88 10.58
C ASP A 66 -22.86 -6.29 10.16
N ASP A 67 -22.41 -6.46 8.91
CA ASP A 67 -21.85 -7.71 8.42
C ASP A 67 -20.48 -8.00 9.08
N LEU A 68 -19.61 -6.99 9.21
CA LEU A 68 -18.33 -7.07 9.94
C LEU A 68 -18.54 -7.46 11.42
N ARG A 69 -19.49 -6.83 12.10
CA ARG A 69 -19.85 -7.17 13.50
C ARG A 69 -20.32 -8.62 13.63
N ARG A 70 -21.05 -9.13 12.63
CA ARG A 70 -21.58 -10.51 12.64
C ARG A 70 -20.47 -11.56 12.54
N ILE A 71 -19.41 -11.28 11.78
CA ILE A 71 -18.25 -12.18 11.62
C ILE A 71 -17.13 -11.92 12.63
N GLY A 72 -17.40 -11.06 13.64
CA GLY A 72 -16.57 -10.92 14.84
C GLY A 72 -15.55 -9.77 14.80
N PHE A 73 -15.64 -8.86 13.82
CA PHE A 73 -14.92 -7.59 13.88
C PHE A 73 -15.63 -6.65 14.86
N ALA A 74 -14.85 -5.92 15.65
CA ALA A 74 -15.39 -4.90 16.55
C ALA A 74 -14.76 -3.54 16.23
N ASN A 75 -15.52 -2.46 16.32
CA ASN A 75 -14.95 -1.11 16.21
C ASN A 75 -13.91 -0.90 17.32
N ASP A 76 -12.80 -0.25 16.99
CA ASP A 76 -11.82 0.17 17.98
C ASP A 76 -12.37 1.36 18.77
N ILE A 77 -12.52 1.18 20.09
CA ILE A 77 -13.03 2.20 21.02
C ILE A 77 -11.91 2.86 21.84
N SER A 78 -10.65 2.58 21.51
CA SER A 78 -9.52 3.25 22.14
C SER A 78 -9.51 4.74 21.79
N GLU A 79 -8.91 5.53 22.68
CA GLU A 79 -8.74 6.97 22.47
C GLU A 79 -7.93 7.21 21.19
N ASP A 80 -8.35 8.21 20.41
CA ASP A 80 -7.76 8.57 19.12
C ASP A 80 -7.77 7.49 18.02
N ALA A 81 -8.52 6.39 18.20
CA ALA A 81 -8.70 5.41 17.15
C ALA A 81 -9.40 6.05 15.92
N PRO A 82 -8.86 5.87 14.70
CA PRO A 82 -9.53 6.29 13.48
C PRO A 82 -10.91 5.65 13.37
N ILE A 83 -11.90 6.39 12.87
CA ILE A 83 -13.29 5.89 12.76
C ILE A 83 -13.43 4.66 11.86
N CYS A 84 -12.49 4.46 10.92
CA CYS A 84 -12.42 3.28 10.05
C CYS A 84 -11.81 2.05 10.73
N ARG A 85 -11.29 2.17 11.96
CA ARG A 85 -10.52 1.13 12.62
C ARG A 85 -11.41 0.08 13.28
N TRP A 86 -11.09 -1.16 12.95
CA TRP A 86 -11.66 -2.38 13.52
C TRP A 86 -10.58 -3.17 14.24
N VAL A 87 -11.01 -4.08 15.11
CA VAL A 87 -10.17 -5.07 15.75
C VAL A 87 -10.74 -6.45 15.46
N TYR A 88 -9.90 -7.34 14.94
CA TYR A 88 -10.23 -8.75 14.71
C TYR A 88 -9.12 -9.65 15.27
N LYS A 89 -9.46 -10.49 16.25
CA LYS A 89 -8.51 -11.37 16.95
C LYS A 89 -7.25 -10.64 17.46
N GLY A 90 -7.40 -9.38 17.86
CA GLY A 90 -6.31 -8.53 18.35
C GLY A 90 -5.52 -7.79 17.26
N ILE A 91 -5.84 -7.99 15.99
CA ILE A 91 -5.24 -7.29 14.85
C ILE A 91 -6.07 -6.04 14.56
N LYS A 92 -5.40 -4.90 14.37
CA LYS A 92 -6.03 -3.66 13.90
C LYS A 92 -6.28 -3.75 12.40
N VAL A 93 -7.48 -3.40 11.97
CA VAL A 93 -7.88 -3.47 10.56
C VAL A 93 -8.58 -2.17 10.18
N ASP A 94 -7.97 -1.38 9.32
CA ASP A 94 -8.53 -0.11 8.86
C ASP A 94 -9.30 -0.36 7.56
N ILE A 95 -10.63 -0.27 7.61
CA ILE A 95 -11.50 -0.51 6.44
C ILE A 95 -12.07 0.82 5.97
N MET A 96 -11.59 1.28 4.82
CA MET A 96 -11.88 2.60 4.27
C MET A 96 -12.77 2.50 3.02
N PRO A 97 -13.91 3.21 2.97
CA PRO A 97 -14.66 3.35 1.73
C PRO A 97 -13.87 4.21 0.73
N SER A 98 -14.01 3.92 -0.56
CA SER A 98 -13.40 4.72 -1.62
C SER A 98 -14.01 6.13 -1.77
N ASP A 99 -15.28 6.31 -1.35
CA ASP A 99 -15.93 7.62 -1.31
C ASP A 99 -15.54 8.40 -0.04
N PRO A 100 -14.79 9.52 -0.18
CA PRO A 100 -14.30 10.27 0.96
C PRO A 100 -15.41 10.97 1.76
N THR A 101 -16.61 11.14 1.20
CA THR A 101 -17.75 11.76 1.90
C THR A 101 -18.36 10.87 2.98
N LEU A 102 -17.99 9.59 3.00
CA LEU A 102 -18.51 8.62 3.95
C LEU A 102 -17.80 8.69 5.31
N LEU A 103 -16.47 8.62 5.32
CA LEU A 103 -15.64 8.61 6.54
C LEU A 103 -14.58 9.73 6.61
N GLY A 104 -14.42 10.54 5.57
CA GLY A 104 -13.44 11.64 5.55
C GLY A 104 -12.01 11.21 5.19
N PHE A 105 -11.80 9.95 4.81
CA PHE A 105 -10.52 9.47 4.25
C PHE A 105 -10.54 9.57 2.74
N SER A 106 -9.48 10.11 2.15
CA SER A 106 -9.37 10.23 0.70
C SER A 106 -7.97 9.85 0.24
N ASN A 107 -7.92 9.10 -0.85
CA ASN A 107 -6.75 8.90 -1.68
C ASN A 107 -7.27 8.86 -3.13
N ALA A 108 -6.80 9.76 -3.98
CA ALA A 108 -7.22 9.88 -5.37
C ALA A 108 -7.07 8.56 -6.15
N TRP A 109 -6.15 7.68 -5.73
CA TRP A 109 -5.85 6.42 -6.41
C TRP A 109 -6.74 5.25 -5.97
N TYR A 110 -7.62 5.43 -4.98
CA TYR A 110 -8.48 4.33 -4.54
C TYR A 110 -9.44 3.84 -5.63
N ASN A 111 -10.08 4.74 -6.38
CA ASN A 111 -11.04 4.31 -7.41
C ASN A 111 -10.35 3.56 -8.56
N GLU A 112 -9.32 4.15 -9.18
CA GLU A 112 -8.58 3.47 -10.27
C GLU A 112 -7.84 2.22 -9.77
N GLY A 113 -7.31 2.24 -8.54
CA GLY A 113 -6.64 1.10 -7.91
C GLY A 113 -7.58 -0.08 -7.66
N ILE A 114 -8.83 0.17 -7.25
CA ILE A 114 -9.87 -0.87 -7.11
C ILE A 114 -10.25 -1.43 -8.47
N GLU A 115 -10.47 -0.57 -9.48
CA GLU A 115 -10.83 -0.99 -10.84
C GLU A 115 -9.75 -1.88 -11.47
N ASN A 116 -8.47 -1.59 -11.18
CA ASN A 116 -7.31 -2.29 -11.72
C ASN A 116 -6.65 -3.24 -10.71
N LYS A 117 -7.39 -3.68 -9.69
CA LYS A 117 -6.89 -4.59 -8.67
C LYS A 117 -6.39 -5.90 -9.27
N ILE A 118 -5.39 -6.48 -8.63
CA ILE A 118 -4.84 -7.80 -8.99
C ILE A 118 -5.02 -8.75 -7.82
N VAL A 119 -5.05 -10.05 -8.12
CA VAL A 119 -5.12 -11.10 -7.11
C VAL A 119 -3.72 -11.53 -6.71
N LYS A 120 -3.47 -11.66 -5.41
CA LYS A 120 -2.28 -12.29 -4.83
C LYS A 120 -2.73 -13.50 -4.00
N ILE A 121 -1.90 -14.55 -4.02
CA ILE A 121 -2.16 -15.79 -3.28
C ILE A 121 -1.23 -15.84 -2.08
N LEU A 122 -1.80 -15.84 -0.88
CA LEU A 122 -1.07 -15.97 0.38
C LEU A 122 -0.56 -17.42 0.57
N PRO A 123 0.44 -17.68 1.44
CA PRO A 123 1.02 -19.01 1.60
C PRO A 123 0.03 -20.14 1.94
N ASP A 124 -1.05 -19.81 2.65
CA ASP A 124 -2.14 -20.72 3.02
C ASP A 124 -3.22 -20.87 1.94
N LYS A 125 -2.95 -20.36 0.74
CA LYS A 125 -3.82 -20.38 -0.44
C LYS A 125 -5.02 -19.45 -0.39
N THR A 126 -5.08 -18.56 0.61
CA THR A 126 -6.08 -17.49 0.62
C THR A 126 -5.78 -16.52 -0.52
N GLU A 127 -6.77 -16.24 -1.36
CA GLU A 127 -6.69 -15.21 -2.38
C GLU A 127 -7.14 -13.87 -1.80
N ILE A 128 -6.38 -12.82 -2.07
CA ILE A 128 -6.75 -11.44 -1.72
C ILE A 128 -6.59 -10.54 -2.94
N ASN A 129 -7.43 -9.51 -3.04
CA ASN A 129 -7.19 -8.44 -3.99
C ASN A 129 -6.23 -7.42 -3.39
N VAL A 130 -5.32 -6.90 -4.21
CA VAL A 130 -4.43 -5.78 -3.88
C VAL A 130 -4.39 -4.81 -5.07
N PHE A 131 -3.87 -3.60 -4.88
CA PHE A 131 -3.58 -2.73 -6.02
C PHE A 131 -2.51 -3.34 -6.93
N ALA A 132 -2.57 -3.04 -8.23
CA ALA A 132 -1.39 -3.25 -9.07
C ALA A 132 -0.23 -2.34 -8.56
N PRO A 133 1.04 -2.76 -8.69
CA PRO A 133 2.21 -2.04 -8.15
C PRO A 133 2.24 -0.53 -8.46
N GLU A 134 1.85 -0.13 -9.67
CA GLU A 134 1.79 1.26 -10.10
C GLU A 134 0.78 2.10 -9.30
N TYR A 135 -0.39 1.53 -8.99
CA TYR A 135 -1.41 2.20 -8.16
C TYR A 135 -1.04 2.15 -6.68
N TYR A 136 -0.34 1.09 -6.24
CA TYR A 136 0.25 1.05 -4.90
C TYR A 136 1.23 2.21 -4.69
N LEU A 137 2.19 2.39 -5.62
CA LEU A 137 3.12 3.51 -5.56
C LEU A 137 2.40 4.85 -5.58
N ALA A 138 1.41 5.01 -6.46
CA ALA A 138 0.68 6.27 -6.58
C ALA A 138 -0.05 6.62 -5.27
N ALA A 139 -0.71 5.64 -4.65
CA ALA A 139 -1.36 5.79 -3.36
C ALA A 139 -0.36 6.13 -2.24
N LYS A 140 0.84 5.52 -2.26
CA LYS A 140 1.90 5.79 -1.28
C LYS A 140 2.49 7.19 -1.44
N PHE A 141 2.73 7.65 -2.67
CA PHE A 141 3.16 9.02 -2.91
C PHE A 141 2.14 10.03 -2.42
N GLU A 142 0.84 9.78 -2.65
CA GLU A 142 -0.20 10.67 -2.15
C GLU A 142 -0.24 10.71 -0.62
N ALA A 143 -0.12 9.54 0.04
CA ALA A 143 -0.05 9.46 1.49
C ALA A 143 1.18 10.19 2.06
N HIS A 144 2.35 10.01 1.44
CA HIS A 144 3.59 10.72 1.78
C HIS A 144 3.40 12.25 1.72
N ASN A 145 2.86 12.75 0.60
CA ASN A 145 2.63 14.17 0.41
C ASN A 145 1.59 14.73 1.40
N GLY A 146 0.52 13.99 1.66
CA GLY A 146 -0.55 14.38 2.59
C GLY A 146 -0.12 14.41 4.06
N ARG A 147 0.92 13.67 4.44
CA ARG A 147 1.43 13.55 5.82
C ARG A 147 2.61 14.50 6.11
N GLY A 148 2.81 15.51 5.27
CA GLY A 148 3.82 16.55 5.50
C GLY A 148 5.22 16.14 5.03
N GLY A 149 5.30 15.36 3.92
CA GLY A 149 6.47 14.74 3.27
C GLY A 149 7.66 15.64 2.90
N ASN A 150 8.14 16.43 3.84
CA ASN A 150 9.32 17.29 3.70
C ASN A 150 10.61 16.57 4.08
N ASP A 151 10.53 15.54 4.94
CA ASP A 151 11.67 14.72 5.35
C ASP A 151 11.43 13.26 4.98
N LEU A 152 12.11 12.80 3.92
CA LEU A 152 11.97 11.44 3.36
C LEU A 152 12.36 10.37 4.39
N ARG A 153 13.33 10.67 5.26
CA ARG A 153 13.91 9.73 6.25
C ARG A 153 12.92 9.30 7.33
N GLN A 154 11.85 10.07 7.53
CA GLN A 154 10.85 9.83 8.57
C GLN A 154 9.53 9.29 8.00
N SER A 155 9.46 9.05 6.69
CA SER A 155 8.23 8.67 6.02
C SER A 155 8.18 7.17 5.76
N HIS A 156 7.33 6.45 6.50
CA HIS A 156 7.03 5.04 6.20
C HIS A 156 6.41 4.86 4.81
N ASP A 157 5.68 5.85 4.30
CA ASP A 157 5.16 5.77 2.93
C ASP A 157 6.29 5.88 1.88
N PHE A 158 7.39 6.56 2.22
CA PHE A 158 8.56 6.66 1.34
C PHE A 158 9.40 5.39 1.44
N GLU A 159 9.58 4.86 2.65
CA GLU A 159 10.17 3.54 2.88
C GLU A 159 9.48 2.45 2.06
N ASP A 160 8.14 2.41 2.07
CA ASP A 160 7.35 1.47 1.25
C ASP A 160 7.56 1.72 -0.27
N ILE A 161 7.69 2.98 -0.71
CA ILE A 161 8.03 3.30 -2.12
C ILE A 161 9.40 2.72 -2.50
N ILE A 162 10.42 2.94 -1.66
CA ILE A 162 11.77 2.43 -1.90
C ILE A 162 11.78 0.90 -1.90
N TYR A 163 11.05 0.27 -0.98
CA TYR A 163 10.90 -1.18 -0.95
C TYR A 163 10.35 -1.72 -2.27
N ILE A 164 9.29 -1.12 -2.82
CA ILE A 164 8.70 -1.55 -4.09
C ILE A 164 9.65 -1.30 -5.27
N LEU A 165 10.33 -0.16 -5.30
CA LEU A 165 11.32 0.14 -6.34
C LEU A 165 12.45 -0.90 -6.34
N GLY A 166 12.99 -1.23 -5.16
CA GLY A 166 14.11 -2.16 -5.04
C GLY A 166 13.75 -3.63 -5.27
N ASN A 167 12.48 -4.03 -5.09
CA ASN A 167 12.12 -5.46 -5.03
C ASN A 167 11.07 -5.91 -6.07
N CYS A 168 10.44 -5.01 -6.84
CA CYS A 168 9.36 -5.36 -7.78
C CYS A 168 9.82 -5.32 -9.24
N ASP A 169 10.35 -6.43 -9.78
CA ASP A 169 10.89 -6.47 -11.15
C ASP A 169 9.85 -6.16 -12.24
N GLU A 170 8.58 -6.48 -11.98
CA GLU A 170 7.50 -6.24 -12.94
C GLU A 170 7.07 -4.76 -13.03
N LEU A 171 7.54 -3.91 -12.10
CA LEU A 171 7.06 -2.54 -11.93
C LEU A 171 7.17 -1.72 -13.21
N LEU A 172 8.36 -1.67 -13.85
CA LEU A 172 8.55 -0.86 -15.06
C LEU A 172 7.68 -1.37 -16.22
N ASN A 173 7.49 -2.69 -16.36
CA ASN A 173 6.65 -3.25 -17.40
C ASN A 173 5.16 -2.91 -17.19
N ARG A 174 4.71 -2.90 -15.92
CA ARG A 174 3.35 -2.47 -15.58
C ARG A 174 3.15 -0.98 -15.76
N PHE A 175 4.08 -0.17 -15.27
CA PHE A 175 4.10 1.26 -15.48
C PHE A 175 3.93 1.60 -16.97
N LYS A 176 4.67 0.95 -17.88
CA LYS A 176 4.53 1.15 -19.34
C LYS A 176 3.13 0.89 -19.88
N LYS A 177 2.40 -0.07 -19.30
CA LYS A 177 1.07 -0.51 -19.75
C LYS A 177 -0.08 0.14 -19.00
N SER A 178 0.20 0.86 -17.93
CA SER A 178 -0.78 1.51 -17.07
C SER A 178 -1.52 2.67 -17.77
N ASN A 179 -2.59 3.14 -17.15
CA ASN A 179 -3.37 4.29 -17.61
C ASN A 179 -2.52 5.56 -17.65
N GLU A 180 -2.85 6.48 -18.55
CA GLU A 180 -2.07 7.72 -18.69
C GLU A 180 -2.10 8.59 -17.43
N THR A 181 -3.21 8.58 -16.69
CA THR A 181 -3.38 9.33 -15.43
C THR A 181 -2.35 8.94 -14.38
N VAL A 182 -2.22 7.63 -14.08
CA VAL A 182 -1.24 7.13 -13.11
C VAL A 182 0.20 7.29 -13.62
N LYS A 183 0.43 7.17 -14.94
CA LYS A 183 1.76 7.44 -15.51
C LYS A 183 2.20 8.88 -15.29
N GLU A 184 1.36 9.84 -15.67
CA GLU A 184 1.66 11.26 -15.55
C GLU A 184 1.91 11.64 -14.08
N TYR A 185 1.09 11.12 -13.17
CA TYR A 185 1.30 11.34 -11.74
C TYR A 185 2.63 10.78 -11.24
N LEU A 186 2.91 9.49 -11.49
CA LEU A 186 4.18 8.88 -11.03
C LEU A 186 5.41 9.56 -11.65
N LYS A 187 5.32 10.01 -12.90
CA LYS A 187 6.37 10.84 -13.53
C LYS A 187 6.62 12.11 -12.72
N GLU A 188 5.56 12.86 -12.42
CA GLU A 188 5.66 14.09 -11.64
C GLU A 188 6.24 13.83 -10.25
N GLN A 189 5.79 12.78 -9.56
CA GLN A 189 6.32 12.40 -8.24
C GLN A 189 7.81 12.06 -8.30
N CYS A 190 8.25 11.28 -9.29
CA CYS A 190 9.67 10.96 -9.45
C CYS A 190 10.51 12.20 -9.84
N ILE A 191 9.99 13.12 -10.66
CA ILE A 191 10.66 14.40 -10.94
C ILE A 191 10.84 15.23 -9.66
N ASN A 192 9.82 15.26 -8.80
CA ASN A 192 9.88 15.96 -7.52
C ASN A 192 10.91 15.32 -6.58
N LEU A 193 10.99 13.99 -6.53
CA LEU A 193 12.04 13.28 -5.79
C LEU A 193 13.43 13.65 -6.30
N LEU A 194 13.66 13.62 -7.62
CA LEU A 194 14.95 13.97 -8.23
C LEU A 194 15.36 15.44 -7.99
N SER A 195 14.38 16.29 -7.67
CA SER A 195 14.61 17.70 -7.32
C SER A 195 14.79 17.92 -5.81
N ASN A 196 14.70 16.87 -4.99
CA ASN A 196 14.87 16.93 -3.54
C ASN A 196 16.33 16.67 -3.18
N ASP A 197 17.00 17.67 -2.60
CA ASP A 197 18.41 17.58 -2.18
C ASP A 197 18.68 16.46 -1.16
N GLY A 198 17.65 15.99 -0.44
CA GLY A 198 17.74 14.91 0.53
C GLY A 198 17.36 13.53 -0.01
N LEU A 199 17.20 13.35 -1.34
CA LEU A 199 16.77 12.08 -1.92
C LEU A 199 17.72 10.92 -1.59
N GLU A 200 19.02 11.12 -1.80
CA GLU A 200 20.03 10.07 -1.59
C GLU A 200 20.06 9.62 -0.12
N GLU A 201 20.09 10.56 0.82
CA GLU A 201 20.01 10.28 2.26
C GLU A 201 18.68 9.61 2.64
N GLY A 202 17.58 10.01 1.97
CA GLY A 202 16.28 9.38 2.13
C GLY A 202 16.28 7.92 1.70
N ILE A 203 16.85 7.62 0.53
CA ILE A 203 16.96 6.24 0.01
C ILE A 203 17.84 5.41 0.95
N GLU A 204 19.00 5.92 1.35
CA GLU A 204 19.90 5.24 2.30
C GLU A 204 19.18 4.94 3.62
N SER A 205 18.37 5.88 4.13
CA SER A 205 17.62 5.70 5.38
C SER A 205 16.47 4.69 5.26
N ALA A 206 15.92 4.50 4.05
CA ALA A 206 14.85 3.55 3.77
C ALA A 206 15.37 2.12 3.49
N LEU A 207 16.64 1.99 3.14
CA LEU A 207 17.26 0.71 2.83
C LEU A 207 17.66 -0.05 4.11
N PRO A 208 17.71 -1.39 4.05
CA PRO A 208 18.20 -2.20 5.16
C PRO A 208 19.64 -1.82 5.56
N TYR A 209 19.96 -2.03 6.84
CA TYR A 209 21.31 -1.77 7.31
C TYR A 209 22.33 -2.65 6.58
N GLY A 210 23.34 -2.01 5.99
CA GLY A 210 24.40 -2.68 5.25
C GLY A 210 24.11 -2.85 3.76
N SER A 211 23.03 -2.25 3.24
CA SER A 211 22.83 -2.09 1.80
C SER A 211 24.04 -1.40 1.14
N GLU A 212 24.38 -1.86 -0.06
CA GLU A 212 25.53 -1.38 -0.81
C GLU A 212 25.16 -0.16 -1.68
N GLU A 213 26.17 0.62 -2.08
CA GLU A 213 26.01 1.78 -2.98
C GLU A 213 25.31 1.39 -4.30
N GLU A 214 25.50 0.16 -4.77
CA GLU A 214 24.83 -0.39 -5.95
C GLU A 214 23.29 -0.43 -5.81
N GLU A 215 22.75 -0.70 -4.61
CA GLU A 215 21.30 -0.70 -4.39
C GLU A 215 20.71 0.72 -4.52
N ILE A 216 21.43 1.73 -4.01
CA ILE A 216 21.05 3.14 -4.12
C ILE A 216 21.07 3.55 -5.61
N GLU A 217 22.12 3.18 -6.35
CA GLU A 217 22.23 3.47 -7.78
C GLU A 217 21.08 2.86 -8.59
N ILE A 218 20.71 1.60 -8.31
CA ILE A 218 19.58 0.91 -8.96
C ILE A 218 18.27 1.66 -8.70
N ILE A 219 18.01 2.04 -7.46
CA ILE A 219 16.78 2.78 -7.10
C ILE A 219 16.76 4.15 -7.77
N MET A 220 17.88 4.88 -7.76
CA MET A 220 18.02 6.15 -8.46
C MET A 220 17.76 6.01 -9.96
N GLU A 221 18.28 4.95 -10.59
CA GLU A 221 18.03 4.67 -12.01
C GLU A 221 16.54 4.38 -12.27
N LEU A 222 15.87 3.64 -11.40
CA LEU A 222 14.43 3.37 -11.51
C LEU A 222 13.60 4.64 -11.38
N ILE A 223 13.92 5.52 -10.42
CA ILE A 223 13.26 6.83 -10.27
C ILE A 223 13.45 7.65 -11.54
N GLN A 224 14.68 7.71 -12.09
CA GLN A 224 14.98 8.42 -13.34
C GLN A 224 14.22 7.84 -14.54
N ASN A 225 14.15 6.51 -14.64
CA ASN A 225 13.45 5.82 -15.71
C ASN A 225 11.94 6.08 -15.66
N ILE A 226 11.35 6.19 -14.47
CA ILE A 226 9.94 6.58 -14.31
C ILE A 226 9.76 8.06 -14.65
N ALA A 227 10.60 8.97 -14.14
CA ALA A 227 10.52 10.41 -14.37
C ALA A 227 10.64 10.79 -15.87
N GLU A 228 11.63 10.20 -16.55
CA GLU A 228 11.93 10.42 -17.96
C GLU A 228 12.01 9.10 -18.73
N PRO A 229 10.87 8.51 -19.10
CA PRO A 229 10.82 7.29 -19.90
C PRO A 229 11.58 7.42 -21.23
N LYS A 230 12.62 6.60 -21.44
CA LYS A 230 13.47 6.61 -22.66
C LYS A 230 13.18 5.46 -23.65
N TRP A 231 12.06 4.78 -23.50
CA TRP A 231 11.68 3.61 -24.31
C TRP A 231 10.57 3.89 -25.32
#